data_AF-A0A853EUT8-F1
#
_entry.id   AF-A0A853EUT8-F1
#
_cell.length_a   1.000
_cell.length_b   1.000
_cell.length_c   1.000
_cell.angle_alpha   90.00
_cell.angle_beta   90.00
_cell.angle_gamma   90.00
#
_symmetry.space_group_name_H-M   'P 1'
#
loop_
_entity.id
_entity.type
_entity.pdbx_description
1 polymer ?
#
loop_
_entity_poly.entity_id
_entity_poly.type
_entity_poly.pdbx_seq_one_letter_code
_entity_poly.pdbx_strand_id
1 'polypeptide(L)'
;MSSNSTVPLREDRFSRTTTNSHARRRRVPSVEPDGLSTVVFFPGLGSRSAYRDIDQRTVGAGSTAALEVYEAAAHALGQVHTPLSGVARDVARQVLAAVDQIKPDAIQDENQGRHGDYERVSASTAMFLAFDRAGLADLLSGERDRISEALAALENVPTPFFRGRGGAMLIGAIALLGREDSLASNGTADSILATMDAVDDIGLYPTFPSSMSEGFIKAYPLLTMLSALSTLSDPHRYVFSGTDRLQEATDLMAELEPVERTHMALYYVMALENLGQREAYLPDLNAFVEQVVGLWPDIDPGRDYFLYGISYAYLIQLAYLSGRVDLITDTMINRMLGAFRSLEVTPEGRANRPYPFSYALNVLTELGRGDLLHTPHPDYDGRSPYSWVIERLSDGGREEGGRLYMLDHALISWALRLRAPNRGRERRTPR
;
A
#
# COMPACT_ATOMS: atom_id res chain seq x y z
N MET A 1 3.01 -49.04 -36.64
CA MET A 1 1.90 -49.62 -37.42
C MET A 1 1.14 -50.53 -36.47
N SER A 2 0.22 -49.99 -35.66
CA SER A 2 -1.17 -49.62 -35.97
C SER A 2 -2.10 -50.82 -36.02
N SER A 3 -3.01 -50.91 -35.04
CA SER A 3 -4.40 -51.37 -35.20
C SER A 3 -5.18 -50.99 -33.91
N ASN A 4 -6.27 -50.22 -34.01
CA ASN A 4 -7.68 -50.68 -33.85
C ASN A 4 -8.17 -50.56 -32.37
N SER A 5 -9.37 -50.10 -32.02
CA SER A 5 -10.61 -49.78 -32.72
C SER A 5 -11.59 -48.98 -31.83
N THR A 6 -12.52 -48.34 -32.52
CA THR A 6 -13.83 -47.70 -32.25
C THR A 6 -14.77 -48.25 -31.14
N VAL A 7 -15.26 -47.36 -30.25
CA VAL A 7 -16.67 -46.96 -29.87
C VAL A 7 -17.71 -48.06 -29.46
N PRO A 8 -18.48 -47.91 -28.34
CA PRO A 8 -19.86 -47.36 -28.44
C PRO A 8 -20.38 -46.49 -27.26
N LEU A 9 -21.26 -45.55 -27.62
CA LEU A 9 -22.22 -44.86 -26.75
C LEU A 9 -23.48 -45.72 -26.56
N ARG A 10 -24.01 -45.81 -25.32
CA ARG A 10 -25.47 -45.78 -25.07
C ARG A 10 -25.80 -45.51 -23.60
N GLU A 11 -26.76 -44.60 -23.42
CA GLU A 11 -27.47 -44.23 -22.20
C GLU A 11 -28.26 -45.41 -21.61
N ASP A 12 -28.41 -45.52 -20.28
CA ASP A 12 -29.53 -44.91 -19.55
C ASP A 12 -29.67 -45.43 -18.09
N ARG A 13 -30.31 -44.61 -17.26
CA ARG A 13 -30.89 -44.82 -15.89
C ARG A 13 -30.05 -44.57 -14.62
N PHE A 14 -30.21 -43.35 -14.13
CA PHE A 14 -30.69 -42.96 -12.79
C PHE A 14 -30.55 -43.96 -11.64
N SER A 15 -29.72 -43.61 -10.66
CA SER A 15 -30.12 -43.65 -9.25
C SER A 15 -29.50 -42.48 -8.48
N ARG A 16 -30.38 -41.66 -7.92
CA ARG A 16 -30.06 -40.57 -7.00
C ARG A 16 -29.53 -41.15 -5.70
N THR A 17 -28.35 -40.74 -5.29
CA THR A 17 -28.01 -40.57 -3.87
C THR A 17 -27.22 -39.28 -3.71
N THR A 18 -27.95 -38.27 -3.24
CA THR A 18 -27.47 -36.99 -2.74
C THR A 18 -26.41 -37.23 -1.65
N THR A 19 -25.18 -36.81 -1.92
CA THR A 19 -24.23 -36.55 -0.83
C THR A 19 -23.48 -35.26 -1.15
N ASN A 20 -23.87 -34.21 -0.44
CA ASN A 20 -23.13 -32.95 -0.35
C ASN A 20 -21.71 -33.25 0.13
N SER A 21 -20.73 -33.08 -0.75
CA SER A 21 -19.34 -32.92 -0.35
C SER A 21 -18.88 -31.53 -0.79
N HIS A 22 -19.07 -30.55 0.09
CA HIS A 22 -18.27 -29.33 0.08
C HIS A 22 -16.79 -29.73 0.26
N ALA A 23 -16.12 -29.97 -0.85
CA ALA A 23 -14.66 -30.07 -0.88
C ALA A 23 -14.09 -28.68 -0.65
N ARG A 24 -13.95 -28.33 0.64
CA ARG A 24 -13.18 -27.20 1.14
C ARG A 24 -11.74 -27.39 0.67
N ARG A 25 -11.43 -26.93 -0.55
CA ARG A 25 -10.06 -26.85 -1.06
C ARG A 25 -9.31 -25.86 -0.16
N ARG A 26 -8.49 -26.45 0.70
CA ARG A 26 -7.47 -25.81 1.53
C ARG A 26 -6.64 -24.91 0.61
N ARG A 27 -6.87 -23.59 0.62
CA ARG A 27 -5.95 -22.61 0.04
C ARG A 27 -4.61 -22.82 0.74
N VAL A 28 -3.63 -23.31 0.01
CA VAL A 28 -2.23 -23.37 0.44
C VAL A 28 -1.72 -21.93 0.36
N PRO A 29 -1.25 -21.31 1.45
CA PRO A 29 -0.35 -20.18 1.32
C PRO A 29 1.01 -20.77 0.95
N SER A 30 1.37 -20.77 -0.33
CA SER A 30 2.76 -20.97 -0.72
C SER A 30 3.52 -19.72 -0.30
N VAL A 31 4.13 -19.78 0.87
CA VAL A 31 5.22 -18.89 1.24
C VAL A 31 6.41 -19.34 0.40
N GLU A 32 6.67 -18.64 -0.70
CA GLU A 32 7.99 -18.78 -1.34
C GLU A 32 9.04 -18.04 -0.51
N PRO A 33 10.28 -18.57 -0.40
CA PRO A 33 11.35 -17.94 0.37
C PRO A 33 11.92 -16.67 -0.27
N ASP A 34 11.64 -16.44 -1.56
CA ASP A 34 12.20 -15.35 -2.35
C ASP A 34 11.06 -14.64 -3.12
N GLY A 35 10.82 -13.35 -2.87
CA GLY A 35 10.02 -12.48 -3.74
C GLY A 35 8.49 -12.61 -3.68
N LEU A 36 7.85 -11.58 -3.10
CA LEU A 36 6.48 -11.10 -3.37
C LEU A 36 5.38 -12.15 -3.58
N SER A 37 4.70 -12.56 -2.50
CA SER A 37 3.36 -13.17 -2.60
C SER A 37 2.37 -12.19 -3.25
N THR A 38 1.34 -12.67 -3.97
CA THR A 38 0.22 -11.83 -4.44
C THR A 38 -0.36 -11.04 -3.27
N VAL A 39 -0.09 -9.73 -3.22
CA VAL A 39 -0.65 -8.86 -2.17
C VAL A 39 -1.08 -7.55 -2.80
N VAL A 40 -2.18 -6.99 -2.28
CA VAL A 40 -2.70 -5.64 -2.55
C VAL A 40 -1.60 -4.59 -2.24
N PHE A 41 -0.62 -4.40 -3.12
CA PHE A 41 0.63 -3.73 -2.80
C PHE A 41 0.60 -2.27 -3.23
N PHE A 42 0.84 -1.38 -2.27
CA PHE A 42 0.89 0.06 -2.48
C PHE A 42 2.25 0.59 -2.00
N PRO A 43 3.20 0.82 -2.92
CA PRO A 43 4.47 1.50 -2.67
C PRO A 43 4.35 2.73 -1.77
N GLY A 44 5.39 3.00 -0.98
CA GLY A 44 5.42 4.17 -0.07
C GLY A 44 4.71 3.99 1.28
N LEU A 45 3.87 2.97 1.46
CA LEU A 45 3.23 2.67 2.76
C LEU A 45 3.98 1.64 3.62
N GLY A 46 5.10 1.07 3.15
CA GLY A 46 6.18 0.45 3.96
C GLY A 46 5.80 -0.56 5.06
N SER A 47 4.57 -1.07 5.05
CA SER A 47 3.92 -1.57 6.25
C SER A 47 4.10 -3.08 6.40
N ARG A 48 4.04 -3.85 5.32
CA ARG A 48 3.84 -5.30 5.43
C ARG A 48 5.03 -6.11 5.95
N SER A 49 6.27 -5.68 5.70
CA SER A 49 7.46 -6.38 6.21
C SER A 49 7.71 -6.09 7.70
N ALA A 50 7.29 -4.93 8.22
CA ALA A 50 7.45 -4.51 9.62
C ALA A 50 6.55 -5.26 10.61
N TYR A 51 5.39 -5.73 10.13
CA TYR A 51 4.36 -6.35 10.98
C TYR A 51 4.39 -7.88 10.96
N ARG A 52 5.46 -8.53 10.49
CA ARG A 52 5.53 -10.00 10.46
C ARG A 52 5.71 -10.62 11.86
N ASP A 53 6.47 -10.01 12.78
CA ASP A 53 6.88 -10.67 14.04
C ASP A 53 6.90 -9.75 15.30
N ILE A 54 5.74 -9.37 15.85
CA ILE A 54 5.63 -8.78 17.20
C ILE A 54 5.25 -9.87 18.20
N ASP A 55 6.20 -10.34 19.01
CA ASP A 55 5.89 -11.13 20.21
C ASP A 55 5.90 -10.28 21.48
N GLN A 56 5.07 -10.67 22.45
CA GLN A 56 4.93 -10.04 23.76
C GLN A 56 6.23 -10.08 24.60
N ARG A 57 7.18 -10.96 24.29
CA ARG A 57 8.37 -11.19 25.12
C ARG A 57 9.52 -10.21 24.89
N THR A 58 9.48 -9.41 23.81
CA THR A 58 10.59 -8.55 23.42
C THR A 58 10.60 -7.20 24.16
N VAL A 59 9.53 -6.84 24.89
CA VAL A 59 9.35 -5.52 25.52
C VAL A 59 9.66 -5.59 27.02
N GLY A 60 10.91 -5.95 27.34
CA GLY A 60 11.43 -6.00 28.69
C GLY A 60 12.19 -4.73 29.10
N ALA A 61 11.73 -3.52 28.74
CA ALA A 61 12.19 -2.26 29.35
C ALA A 61 11.42 -1.04 28.81
N GLY A 62 10.66 -0.35 29.67
CA GLY A 62 10.22 1.03 29.44
C GLY A 62 8.70 1.23 29.38
N SER A 63 8.18 1.92 30.40
CA SER A 63 6.83 2.52 30.50
C SER A 63 5.61 1.59 30.29
N THR A 64 4.75 1.51 31.31
CA THR A 64 3.47 0.79 31.28
C THR A 64 2.55 1.24 30.14
N ALA A 65 2.57 2.53 29.78
CA ALA A 65 1.76 3.07 28.68
C ALA A 65 2.26 2.62 27.29
N ALA A 66 3.58 2.47 27.12
CA ALA A 66 4.14 1.94 25.89
C ALA A 66 3.81 0.44 25.75
N LEU A 67 3.85 -0.31 26.86
CA LEU A 67 3.40 -1.69 26.92
C LEU A 67 1.93 -1.85 26.49
N GLU A 68 1.03 -1.00 26.99
CA GLU A 68 -0.40 -1.06 26.63
C GLU A 68 -0.67 -0.74 25.16
N VAL A 69 -0.02 0.30 24.61
CA VAL A 69 -0.12 0.63 23.17
C VAL A 69 0.45 -0.49 22.31
N TYR A 70 1.54 -1.12 22.75
CA TYR A 70 2.14 -2.23 22.02
C TYR A 70 1.38 -3.54 22.16
N GLU A 71 0.75 -3.82 23.30
CA GLU A 71 -0.18 -4.94 23.44
C GLU A 71 -1.39 -4.75 22.52
N ALA A 72 -1.96 -3.55 22.48
CA ALA A 72 -3.04 -3.22 21.57
C ALA A 72 -2.63 -3.37 20.10
N ALA A 73 -1.42 -2.93 19.73
CA ALA A 73 -0.87 -3.10 18.38
C ALA A 73 -0.57 -4.57 18.04
N ALA A 74 0.10 -5.32 18.91
CA ALA A 74 0.41 -6.74 18.71
C ALA A 74 -0.85 -7.60 18.56
N HIS A 75 -1.88 -7.24 19.34
CA HIS A 75 -3.20 -7.84 19.27
C HIS A 75 -3.94 -7.46 17.98
N ALA A 76 -3.93 -6.17 17.60
CA ALA A 76 -4.51 -5.70 16.35
C ALA A 76 -3.83 -6.30 15.10
N LEU A 77 -2.59 -6.77 15.25
CA LEU A 77 -1.80 -7.38 14.19
C LEU A 77 -1.85 -8.92 14.20
N GLY A 78 -2.67 -9.52 15.08
CA GLY A 78 -2.98 -10.96 15.10
C GLY A 78 -1.84 -11.85 15.60
N GLN A 79 -0.87 -11.27 16.31
CA GLN A 79 0.38 -11.95 16.68
C GLN A 79 0.31 -12.66 18.04
N VAL A 80 -0.81 -12.54 18.74
CA VAL A 80 -1.13 -13.32 19.93
C VAL A 80 -2.58 -13.80 19.81
N HIS A 81 -2.81 -15.12 19.77
CA HIS A 81 -4.15 -15.69 19.91
C HIS A 81 -4.54 -15.73 21.38
N THR A 82 -4.89 -14.57 21.93
CA THR A 82 -5.56 -14.43 23.23
C THR A 82 -7.02 -14.07 22.96
N PRO A 83 -8.00 -14.53 23.76
CA PRO A 83 -9.37 -14.05 23.65
C PRO A 83 -9.37 -12.53 23.70
N LEU A 84 -10.02 -11.90 22.71
CA LEU A 84 -10.13 -10.44 22.58
C LEU A 84 -10.51 -9.84 23.95
N SER A 85 -9.62 -9.03 24.53
CA SER A 85 -9.94 -8.33 25.77
C SER A 85 -11.08 -7.33 25.51
N GLY A 86 -11.86 -6.98 26.54
CA GLY A 86 -12.90 -5.95 26.41
C GLY A 86 -12.34 -4.63 25.85
N VAL A 87 -11.10 -4.31 26.19
CA VAL A 87 -10.38 -3.11 25.73
C VAL A 87 -10.23 -3.06 24.21
N ALA A 88 -9.85 -4.17 23.56
CA ALA A 88 -9.69 -4.19 22.11
C ALA A 88 -11.01 -3.91 21.37
N ARG A 89 -12.11 -4.45 21.89
CA ARG A 89 -13.45 -4.18 21.36
C ARG A 89 -13.90 -2.75 21.64
N ASP A 90 -13.54 -2.17 22.78
CA ASP A 90 -13.85 -0.77 23.09
C ASP A 90 -13.10 0.20 22.18
N VAL A 91 -11.81 -0.06 21.93
CA VAL A 91 -11.02 0.70 20.93
C VAL A 91 -11.63 0.54 19.54
N ALA A 92 -12.00 -0.68 19.13
CA ALA A 92 -12.64 -0.90 17.84
C ALA A 92 -13.95 -0.11 17.70
N ARG A 93 -14.77 -0.02 18.75
CA ARG A 93 -15.97 0.82 18.76
C ARG A 93 -15.65 2.31 18.64
N GLN A 94 -14.58 2.78 19.29
CA GLN A 94 -14.14 4.17 19.14
C GLN A 94 -13.66 4.46 17.72
N VAL A 95 -12.94 3.52 17.08
CA VAL A 95 -12.53 3.63 15.67
C VAL A 95 -13.76 3.69 14.76
N LEU A 96 -14.75 2.81 14.95
CA LEU A 96 -16.01 2.85 14.20
C LEU A 96 -16.74 4.19 14.36
N ALA A 97 -16.82 4.71 15.59
CA ALA A 97 -17.44 6.00 15.86
C ALA A 97 -16.66 7.17 15.24
N ALA A 98 -15.32 7.09 15.18
CA ALA A 98 -14.49 8.09 14.53
C ALA A 98 -14.70 8.08 13.00
N VAL A 99 -14.79 6.90 12.37
CA VAL A 99 -15.10 6.78 10.93
C VAL A 99 -16.49 7.35 10.62
N ASP A 100 -17.49 7.13 11.48
CA ASP A 100 -18.85 7.67 11.31
C ASP A 100 -18.89 9.22 11.43
N GLN A 101 -17.87 9.86 12.02
CA GLN A 101 -17.79 11.33 12.15
C GLN A 101 -17.10 12.01 10.97
N ILE A 102 -16.45 11.24 10.08
CA ILE A 102 -15.81 11.80 8.88
C ILE A 102 -16.89 12.34 7.96
N LYS A 103 -16.81 13.64 7.66
CA LYS A 103 -17.73 14.31 6.74
C LYS A 103 -17.07 14.45 5.36
N PRO A 104 -17.88 14.45 4.29
CA PRO A 104 -17.39 14.77 2.95
C PRO A 104 -16.71 16.14 2.92
N ASP A 105 -15.60 16.26 2.19
CA ASP A 105 -14.87 17.52 1.98
C ASP A 105 -14.49 18.29 3.27
N ALA A 106 -14.28 17.57 4.38
CA ALA A 106 -14.01 18.18 5.68
C ALA A 106 -12.59 18.76 5.79
N ILE A 107 -11.62 18.12 5.13
CA ILE A 107 -10.23 18.60 5.10
C ILE A 107 -10.20 19.90 4.29
N GLN A 108 -9.59 20.94 4.86
CA GLN A 108 -9.38 22.21 4.19
C GLN A 108 -8.04 22.16 3.47
N ASP A 109 -8.05 21.69 2.22
CA ASP A 109 -6.87 21.65 1.35
C ASP A 109 -7.21 22.09 -0.09
N GLU A 110 -6.21 22.08 -0.97
CA GLU A 110 -6.33 22.46 -2.37
C GLU A 110 -7.27 21.56 -3.20
N ASN A 111 -7.68 20.41 -2.66
CA ASN A 111 -8.59 19.45 -3.27
C ASN A 111 -10.02 19.56 -2.73
N GLN A 112 -10.34 20.49 -1.84
CA GLN A 112 -11.71 20.65 -1.33
C GLN A 112 -12.75 20.69 -2.46
N GLY A 113 -13.78 19.84 -2.36
CA GLY A 113 -14.83 19.66 -3.38
C GLY A 113 -14.47 18.65 -4.48
N ARG A 114 -13.26 18.08 -4.45
CA ARG A 114 -12.78 17.05 -5.38
C ARG A 114 -12.67 15.67 -4.74
N HIS A 115 -12.54 15.61 -3.42
CA HIS A 115 -12.34 14.35 -2.72
C HIS A 115 -13.65 13.79 -2.13
N GLY A 116 -14.66 14.62 -1.81
CA GLY A 116 -15.97 14.13 -1.38
C GLY A 116 -15.86 13.19 -0.17
N ASP A 117 -16.35 11.96 -0.29
CA ASP A 117 -16.26 10.91 0.74
C ASP A 117 -14.91 10.14 0.78
N TYR A 118 -13.89 10.56 0.03
CA TYR A 118 -12.63 9.83 -0.13
C TYR A 118 -11.92 9.54 1.21
N GLU A 119 -11.95 10.48 2.16
CA GLU A 119 -11.38 10.28 3.50
C GLU A 119 -12.09 9.16 4.24
N ARG A 120 -13.42 9.10 4.12
CA ARG A 120 -14.24 8.08 4.76
C ARG A 120 -13.98 6.70 4.14
N VAL A 121 -13.83 6.63 2.82
CA VAL A 121 -13.43 5.40 2.10
C VAL A 121 -12.05 4.94 2.55
N SER A 122 -11.09 5.87 2.62
CA SER A 122 -9.71 5.58 3.04
C SER A 122 -9.65 5.08 4.48
N ALA A 123 -10.36 5.74 5.40
CA ALA A 123 -10.44 5.34 6.80
C ALA A 123 -11.15 3.98 6.98
N SER A 124 -12.23 3.74 6.23
CA SER A 124 -12.94 2.45 6.23
C SER A 124 -12.01 1.32 5.76
N THR A 125 -11.22 1.57 4.71
CA THR A 125 -10.26 0.60 4.19
C THR A 125 -9.18 0.25 5.23
N ALA A 126 -8.60 1.26 5.89
CA ALA A 126 -7.63 1.03 6.96
C ALA A 126 -8.24 0.26 8.14
N MET A 127 -9.47 0.61 8.52
CA MET A 127 -10.23 -0.07 9.57
C MET A 127 -10.49 -1.53 9.21
N PHE A 128 -10.89 -1.83 7.97
CA PHE A 128 -11.15 -3.21 7.51
C PHE A 128 -9.90 -4.07 7.61
N LEU A 129 -8.76 -3.58 7.13
CA LEU A 129 -7.49 -4.28 7.21
C LEU A 129 -7.06 -4.50 8.67
N ALA A 130 -7.21 -3.48 9.52
CA ALA A 130 -6.88 -3.59 10.93
C ALA A 130 -7.80 -4.59 11.65
N PHE A 131 -9.10 -4.58 11.38
CA PHE A 131 -10.07 -5.45 12.05
C PHE A 131 -9.94 -6.90 11.59
N ASP A 132 -9.71 -7.13 10.30
CA ASP A 132 -9.38 -8.47 9.79
C ASP A 132 -8.19 -9.05 10.55
N ARG A 133 -7.12 -8.26 10.62
CA ARG A 133 -5.88 -8.70 11.25
C ARG A 133 -5.99 -8.90 12.76
N ALA A 134 -6.85 -8.11 13.41
CA ALA A 134 -7.14 -8.19 14.83
C ALA A 134 -8.13 -9.32 15.19
N GLY A 135 -8.71 -10.01 14.22
CA GLY A 135 -9.80 -10.97 14.46
C GLY A 135 -11.11 -10.32 14.91
N LEU A 136 -11.36 -9.07 14.49
CA LEU A 136 -12.51 -8.23 14.79
C LEU A 136 -13.43 -8.01 13.57
N ALA A 137 -13.26 -8.81 12.53
CA ALA A 137 -14.05 -8.71 11.29
C ALA A 137 -15.57 -8.91 11.52
N ASP A 138 -15.98 -9.57 12.61
CA ASP A 138 -17.38 -9.71 13.02
C ASP A 138 -18.06 -8.36 13.26
N LEU A 139 -17.30 -7.34 13.69
CA LEU A 139 -17.82 -5.99 13.92
C LEU A 139 -18.16 -5.25 12.62
N LEU A 140 -17.74 -5.75 11.46
CA LEU A 140 -18.00 -5.13 10.15
C LEU A 140 -19.38 -5.50 9.57
N SER A 141 -19.99 -6.57 10.07
CA SER A 141 -21.26 -7.11 9.56
C SER A 141 -22.31 -7.33 10.67
N GLY A 142 -22.26 -6.51 11.71
CA GLY A 142 -23.22 -6.53 12.83
C GLY A 142 -24.54 -5.84 12.50
N GLU A 143 -24.98 -4.91 13.35
CA GLU A 143 -26.22 -4.13 13.14
C GLU A 143 -26.20 -3.28 11.86
N ARG A 144 -25.00 -2.95 11.37
CA ARG A 144 -24.77 -2.16 10.15
C ARG A 144 -23.78 -2.92 9.27
N ASP A 145 -24.09 -3.02 7.98
CA ASP A 145 -23.14 -3.55 6.99
C ASP A 145 -22.14 -2.46 6.62
N ARG A 146 -21.00 -2.46 7.31
CA ARG A 146 -19.95 -1.46 7.12
C ARG A 146 -19.31 -1.55 5.74
N ILE A 147 -19.28 -2.73 5.14
CA ILE A 147 -18.76 -2.93 3.79
C ILE A 147 -19.68 -2.25 2.78
N SER A 148 -20.99 -2.49 2.85
CA SER A 148 -21.97 -1.81 1.99
C SER A 148 -21.96 -0.29 2.16
N GLU A 149 -21.81 0.21 3.39
CA GLU A 149 -21.69 1.65 3.65
C GLU A 149 -20.45 2.27 3.00
N ALA A 150 -19.30 1.58 3.07
CA ALA A 150 -18.07 2.05 2.45
C ALA A 150 -18.15 2.04 0.91
N LEU A 151 -18.81 1.02 0.33
CA LEU A 151 -19.07 0.95 -1.11
C LEU A 151 -20.02 2.05 -1.56
N ALA A 152 -21.06 2.36 -0.78
CA ALA A 152 -21.95 3.48 -1.07
C ALA A 152 -21.24 4.84 -0.95
N ALA A 153 -20.34 5.01 0.04
CA ALA A 153 -19.55 6.23 0.18
C ALA A 153 -18.58 6.44 -0.99
N LEU A 154 -18.02 5.36 -1.56
CA LEU A 154 -17.20 5.43 -2.77
C LEU A 154 -17.95 6.04 -3.95
N GLU A 155 -19.28 5.88 -4.00
CA GLU A 155 -20.10 6.47 -5.06
C GLU A 155 -20.22 8.01 -4.97
N ASN A 156 -19.83 8.60 -3.83
CA ASN A 156 -19.82 10.05 -3.60
C ASN A 156 -18.43 10.68 -3.78
N VAL A 157 -17.43 9.93 -4.29
CA VAL A 157 -16.10 10.47 -4.59
C VAL A 157 -16.10 11.02 -6.02
N PRO A 158 -16.02 12.36 -6.22
CA PRO A 158 -16.35 12.95 -7.51
C PRO A 158 -15.19 12.88 -8.52
N THR A 159 -13.95 13.04 -8.06
CA THR A 159 -12.78 12.99 -8.96
C THR A 159 -12.41 11.54 -9.29
N PRO A 160 -12.29 11.19 -10.60
CA PRO A 160 -11.87 9.86 -11.04
C PRO A 160 -10.55 9.38 -10.44
N PHE A 161 -9.59 10.30 -10.22
CA PHE A 161 -8.32 9.99 -9.58
C PHE A 161 -8.50 9.44 -8.15
N PHE A 162 -9.27 10.14 -7.30
CA PHE A 162 -9.51 9.71 -5.92
C PHE A 162 -10.41 8.48 -5.86
N ARG A 163 -11.41 8.39 -6.74
CA ARG A 163 -12.30 7.23 -6.81
C ARG A 163 -11.56 5.97 -7.24
N GLY A 164 -10.72 6.06 -8.26
CA GLY A 164 -9.86 4.96 -8.72
C GLY A 164 -8.89 4.51 -7.63
N ARG A 165 -8.14 5.44 -7.03
CA ARG A 165 -7.19 5.10 -5.97
C ARG A 165 -7.86 4.54 -4.73
N GLY A 166 -8.87 5.24 -4.19
CA GLY A 166 -9.59 4.82 -2.98
C GLY A 166 -10.36 3.52 -3.20
N GLY A 167 -10.99 3.37 -4.36
CA GLY A 167 -11.68 2.17 -4.79
C GLY A 167 -10.74 0.97 -4.91
N ALA A 168 -9.54 1.14 -5.46
CA ALA A 168 -8.53 0.09 -5.54
C ALA A 168 -8.15 -0.43 -4.14
N MET A 169 -7.89 0.46 -3.18
CA MET A 169 -7.59 0.06 -1.80
C MET A 169 -8.77 -0.71 -1.19
N LEU A 170 -9.99 -0.19 -1.36
CA LEU A 170 -11.22 -0.75 -0.78
C LEU A 170 -11.52 -2.13 -1.35
N ILE A 171 -11.43 -2.31 -2.67
CA ILE A 171 -11.55 -3.61 -3.35
C ILE A 171 -10.56 -4.60 -2.73
N GLY A 172 -9.28 -4.22 -2.64
CA GLY A 172 -8.26 -5.09 -2.09
C GLY A 172 -8.53 -5.50 -0.64
N ALA A 173 -8.99 -4.59 0.21
CA ALA A 173 -9.35 -4.90 1.60
C ALA A 173 -10.57 -5.82 1.70
N ILE A 174 -11.60 -5.60 0.89
CA ILE A 174 -12.81 -6.44 0.86
C ILE A 174 -12.49 -7.84 0.32
N ALA A 175 -11.61 -7.94 -0.69
CA ALA A 175 -11.14 -9.23 -1.21
C ALA A 175 -10.36 -10.01 -0.14
N LEU A 176 -9.50 -9.34 0.64
CA LEU A 176 -8.77 -9.97 1.75
C LEU A 176 -9.69 -10.48 2.86
N LEU A 177 -10.79 -9.78 3.14
CA LEU A 177 -11.86 -10.22 4.03
C LEU A 177 -12.66 -11.42 3.50
N GLY A 178 -12.44 -11.84 2.24
CA GLY A 178 -13.20 -12.91 1.60
C GLY A 178 -14.64 -12.50 1.27
N ARG A 179 -14.90 -11.20 1.05
CA ARG A 179 -16.23 -10.63 0.83
C ARG A 179 -16.43 -10.13 -0.60
N GLU A 180 -15.83 -10.84 -1.56
CA GLU A 180 -15.90 -10.52 -3.00
C GLU A 180 -17.34 -10.46 -3.53
N ASP A 181 -18.26 -11.27 -3.02
CA ASP A 181 -19.69 -11.24 -3.39
C ASP A 181 -20.33 -9.85 -3.20
N SER A 182 -19.89 -9.10 -2.18
CA SER A 182 -20.33 -7.72 -1.95
C SER A 182 -19.83 -6.78 -3.05
N LEU A 183 -18.65 -6.98 -3.61
CA LEU A 183 -18.14 -6.20 -4.76
C LEU A 183 -18.95 -6.50 -6.01
N ALA A 184 -19.19 -7.78 -6.29
CA ALA A 184 -19.92 -8.22 -7.48
C ALA A 184 -21.38 -7.73 -7.48
N SER A 185 -22.04 -7.78 -6.32
CA SER A 185 -23.44 -7.33 -6.16
C SER A 185 -23.62 -5.83 -6.39
N ASN A 186 -22.57 -5.04 -6.14
CA ASN A 186 -22.58 -3.58 -6.31
C ASN A 186 -21.97 -3.13 -7.65
N GLY A 187 -21.45 -4.04 -8.48
CA GLY A 187 -20.80 -3.68 -9.74
C GLY A 187 -19.60 -2.74 -9.55
N THR A 188 -18.93 -2.80 -8.39
CA THR A 188 -18.00 -1.76 -7.94
C THR A 188 -16.83 -1.55 -8.89
N ALA A 189 -16.20 -2.63 -9.37
CA ALA A 189 -15.08 -2.53 -10.29
C ALA A 189 -15.49 -1.89 -11.63
N ASP A 190 -16.65 -2.30 -12.17
CA ASP A 190 -17.20 -1.74 -13.42
C ASP A 190 -17.52 -0.24 -13.26
N SER A 191 -18.13 0.15 -12.12
CA SER A 191 -18.45 1.57 -11.79
C SER A 191 -17.19 2.45 -11.74
N ILE A 192 -16.13 1.97 -11.07
CA ILE A 192 -14.87 2.71 -10.95
C ILE A 192 -14.21 2.86 -12.33
N LEU A 193 -14.09 1.76 -13.08
CA LEU A 193 -13.48 1.77 -14.41
C LEU A 193 -14.22 2.71 -15.36
N ALA A 194 -15.56 2.68 -15.37
CA ALA A 194 -16.37 3.60 -16.15
C ALA A 194 -16.17 5.07 -15.75
N THR A 195 -15.98 5.35 -14.45
CA THR A 195 -15.67 6.71 -13.98
C THR A 195 -14.29 7.16 -14.45
N MET A 196 -13.30 6.25 -14.45
CA MET A 196 -11.95 6.54 -14.94
C MET A 196 -11.93 6.79 -16.44
N ASP A 197 -12.70 6.03 -17.22
CA ASP A 197 -12.85 6.24 -18.67
C ASP A 197 -13.44 7.62 -19.01
N ALA A 198 -14.32 8.13 -18.14
CA ALA A 198 -14.97 9.42 -18.30
C ALA A 198 -14.13 10.60 -17.75
N VAL A 199 -12.84 10.41 -17.43
CA VAL A 199 -12.03 11.44 -16.77
C VAL A 199 -11.96 12.77 -17.53
N ASP A 200 -11.82 12.70 -18.85
CA ASP A 200 -11.74 13.89 -19.70
C ASP A 200 -13.10 14.60 -19.82
N ASP A 201 -14.20 13.83 -19.86
CA ASP A 201 -15.57 14.36 -19.90
C ASP A 201 -15.98 15.01 -18.57
N ILE A 202 -15.57 14.42 -17.45
CA ILE A 202 -15.82 14.94 -16.10
C ILE A 202 -15.01 16.22 -15.87
N GLY A 203 -13.76 16.28 -16.38
CA GLY A 203 -12.90 17.46 -16.30
C GLY A 203 -12.51 17.88 -14.87
N LEU A 204 -12.69 17.00 -13.88
CA LEU A 204 -12.43 17.28 -12.47
C LEU A 204 -11.12 16.63 -12.02
N TYR A 205 -10.01 17.33 -12.27
CA TYR A 205 -8.66 16.88 -11.95
C TYR A 205 -8.24 17.20 -10.50
N PRO A 206 -7.42 16.33 -9.86
CA PRO A 206 -6.83 16.63 -8.57
C PRO A 206 -5.80 17.76 -8.67
N THR A 207 -5.57 18.44 -7.55
CA THR A 207 -4.48 19.42 -7.39
C THR A 207 -3.36 18.78 -6.58
N PHE A 208 -2.11 19.05 -6.97
CA PHE A 208 -0.92 18.54 -6.31
C PHE A 208 0.03 19.69 -5.94
N PRO A 209 0.93 19.47 -4.95
CA PRO A 209 1.95 20.45 -4.59
C PRO A 209 2.94 20.79 -5.72
N SER A 210 3.18 19.83 -6.62
CA SER A 210 4.00 20.00 -7.83
C SER A 210 3.11 19.82 -9.06
N SER A 211 3.43 20.50 -10.16
CA SER A 211 2.71 20.28 -11.43
C SER A 211 2.92 18.83 -11.88
N MET A 212 1.81 18.17 -12.22
CA MET A 212 1.79 16.79 -12.71
C MET A 212 1.17 16.75 -14.10
N SER A 213 1.63 15.82 -14.93
CA SER A 213 1.06 15.55 -16.25
C SER A 213 -0.34 14.93 -16.14
N GLU A 214 -1.14 15.08 -17.19
CA GLU A 214 -2.41 14.34 -17.32
C GLU A 214 -2.17 12.83 -17.34
N GLY A 215 -1.06 12.39 -17.94
CA GLY A 215 -0.62 10.99 -17.93
C GLY A 215 -0.48 10.45 -16.51
N PHE A 216 0.09 11.21 -15.57
CA PHE A 216 0.18 10.80 -14.16
C PHE A 216 -1.19 10.65 -13.51
N ILE A 217 -2.11 11.57 -13.78
CA ILE A 217 -3.47 11.55 -13.24
C ILE A 217 -4.24 10.31 -13.70
N LYS A 218 -3.97 9.82 -14.92
CA LYS A 218 -4.59 8.60 -15.46
C LYS A 218 -3.85 7.33 -15.02
N ALA A 219 -2.52 7.34 -15.05
CA ALA A 219 -1.67 6.19 -14.73
C ALA A 219 -1.86 5.72 -13.29
N TYR A 220 -1.80 6.62 -12.31
CA TYR A 220 -1.81 6.22 -10.91
C TYR A 220 -3.08 5.45 -10.48
N PRO A 221 -4.31 5.96 -10.71
CA PRO A 221 -5.52 5.20 -10.41
C PRO A 221 -5.59 3.90 -11.22
N LEU A 222 -5.16 3.88 -12.48
CA LEU A 222 -5.15 2.65 -13.30
C LEU A 222 -4.23 1.57 -12.73
N LEU A 223 -2.98 1.91 -12.43
CA LEU A 223 -2.01 0.94 -11.91
C LEU A 223 -2.43 0.39 -10.54
N THR A 224 -2.99 1.23 -9.67
CA THR A 224 -3.55 0.78 -8.39
C THR A 224 -4.76 -0.13 -8.58
N MET A 225 -5.66 0.21 -9.50
CA MET A 225 -6.81 -0.64 -9.85
C MET A 225 -6.39 -1.97 -10.43
N LEU A 226 -5.44 -2.03 -11.37
CA LEU A 226 -4.92 -3.29 -11.93
C LEU A 226 -4.38 -4.21 -10.82
N SER A 227 -3.61 -3.65 -9.88
CA SER A 227 -3.15 -4.42 -8.72
C SER A 227 -4.31 -4.87 -7.83
N ALA A 228 -5.38 -4.10 -7.67
CA ALA A 228 -6.54 -4.49 -6.88
C ALA A 228 -7.36 -5.60 -7.57
N LEU A 229 -7.57 -5.49 -8.88
CA LEU A 229 -8.29 -6.48 -9.69
C LEU A 229 -7.64 -7.85 -9.62
N SER A 230 -6.30 -7.92 -9.53
CA SER A 230 -5.57 -9.19 -9.35
C SER A 230 -5.98 -10.01 -8.12
N THR A 231 -6.65 -9.39 -7.15
CA THR A 231 -7.12 -10.06 -5.92
C THR A 231 -8.50 -10.68 -6.05
N LEU A 232 -9.20 -10.42 -7.15
CA LEU A 232 -10.51 -10.96 -7.45
C LEU A 232 -10.40 -12.36 -8.06
N SER A 233 -11.50 -13.10 -8.05
CA SER A 233 -11.60 -14.45 -8.61
C SER A 233 -11.53 -14.49 -10.14
N ASP A 234 -11.97 -13.43 -10.81
CA ASP A 234 -11.94 -13.29 -12.28
C ASP A 234 -11.39 -11.91 -12.69
N PRO A 235 -10.07 -11.67 -12.57
CA PRO A 235 -9.45 -10.42 -12.98
C PRO A 235 -9.55 -10.18 -14.49
N HIS A 236 -9.52 -11.25 -15.29
CA HIS A 236 -9.52 -11.17 -16.75
C HIS A 236 -10.76 -10.46 -17.30
N ARG A 237 -11.92 -10.68 -16.68
CA ARG A 237 -13.15 -9.96 -17.03
C ARG A 237 -12.93 -8.45 -17.05
N TYR A 238 -12.25 -7.89 -16.05
CA TYR A 238 -12.12 -6.44 -15.91
C TYR A 238 -10.94 -5.87 -16.70
N VAL A 239 -9.83 -6.62 -16.75
CA VAL A 239 -8.59 -6.19 -17.40
C VAL A 239 -8.74 -6.09 -18.93
N PHE A 240 -9.61 -6.90 -19.53
CA PHE A 240 -9.77 -6.99 -20.99
C PHE A 240 -11.18 -6.64 -21.50
N SER A 241 -12.07 -6.16 -20.64
CA SER A 241 -13.42 -5.75 -21.07
C SER A 241 -13.40 -4.36 -21.69
N GLY A 242 -13.76 -4.28 -22.97
CA GLY A 242 -13.82 -3.03 -23.75
C GLY A 242 -12.45 -2.57 -24.26
N THR A 243 -11.54 -2.28 -23.34
CA THR A 243 -10.16 -1.81 -23.61
C THR A 243 -9.16 -2.73 -22.94
N ASP A 244 -8.02 -2.98 -23.58
CA ASP A 244 -6.89 -3.66 -22.95
C ASP A 244 -6.22 -2.70 -21.95
N ARG A 245 -6.53 -2.88 -20.66
CA ARG A 245 -6.06 -2.02 -19.57
C ARG A 245 -4.55 -2.15 -19.32
N LEU A 246 -3.93 -3.25 -19.75
CA LEU A 246 -2.47 -3.43 -19.63
C LEU A 246 -1.74 -2.68 -20.72
N GLN A 247 -2.30 -2.67 -21.94
CA GLN A 247 -1.78 -1.83 -23.01
C GLN A 247 -1.94 -0.34 -22.66
N GLU A 248 -3.12 0.06 -22.15
CA GLU A 248 -3.36 1.43 -21.68
C GLU A 248 -2.34 1.85 -20.61
N ALA A 249 -2.06 0.99 -19.63
CA ALA A 249 -1.03 1.23 -18.62
C ALA A 249 0.37 1.38 -19.23
N THR A 250 0.70 0.57 -20.24
CA THR A 250 1.99 0.64 -20.95
C THR A 250 2.16 1.98 -21.67
N ASP A 251 1.11 2.41 -22.37
CA ASP A 251 1.10 3.67 -23.12
C ASP A 251 1.23 4.86 -22.17
N LEU A 252 0.45 4.88 -21.08
CA LEU A 252 0.53 5.92 -20.06
C LEU A 252 1.93 5.99 -19.41
N MET A 253 2.56 4.85 -19.12
CA MET A 253 3.92 4.83 -18.58
C MET A 253 4.96 5.47 -19.52
N ALA A 254 4.73 5.39 -20.84
CA ALA A 254 5.58 6.02 -21.84
C ALA A 254 5.37 7.54 -21.91
N GLU A 255 4.16 8.03 -21.62
CA GLU A 255 3.80 9.46 -21.59
C GLU A 255 4.30 10.21 -20.34
N LEU A 256 4.57 9.50 -19.24
CA LEU A 256 5.03 10.12 -18.00
C LEU A 256 6.35 10.87 -18.17
N GLU A 257 6.44 12.04 -17.54
CA GLU A 257 7.69 12.76 -17.37
C GLU A 257 8.71 11.91 -16.59
N PRO A 258 10.03 12.10 -16.81
CA PRO A 258 11.05 11.23 -16.21
C PRO A 258 10.92 11.08 -14.69
N VAL A 259 10.71 12.19 -13.97
CA VAL A 259 10.55 12.14 -12.51
C VAL A 259 9.26 11.43 -12.10
N GLU A 260 8.16 11.60 -12.83
CA GLU A 260 6.87 10.93 -12.54
C GLU A 260 6.96 9.42 -12.73
N ARG A 261 7.69 8.98 -13.77
CA ARG A 261 7.96 7.57 -14.03
C ARG A 261 8.61 6.88 -12.84
N THR A 262 9.47 7.58 -12.08
CA THR A 262 10.09 7.01 -10.87
C THR A 262 9.07 6.60 -9.83
N HIS A 263 7.95 7.30 -9.70
CA HIS A 263 6.89 7.01 -8.74
C HIS A 263 6.01 5.86 -9.19
N MET A 264 5.72 5.78 -10.49
CA MET A 264 4.76 4.82 -11.05
C MET A 264 5.38 3.48 -11.45
N ALA A 265 6.68 3.43 -11.73
CA ALA A 265 7.34 2.23 -12.22
C ALA A 265 7.15 1.00 -11.32
N LEU A 266 7.24 1.15 -10.00
CA LEU A 266 7.02 0.03 -9.09
C LEU A 266 5.55 -0.41 -9.07
N TYR A 267 4.59 0.53 -9.13
CA TYR A 267 3.18 0.18 -9.26
C TYR A 267 2.91 -0.62 -10.54
N TYR A 268 3.53 -0.21 -11.66
CA TYR A 268 3.40 -0.89 -12.94
C TYR A 268 3.95 -2.31 -12.90
N VAL A 269 5.19 -2.49 -12.44
CA VAL A 269 5.79 -3.83 -12.29
C VAL A 269 4.93 -4.72 -11.41
N MET A 270 4.47 -4.21 -10.26
CA MET A 270 3.68 -4.98 -9.31
C MET A 270 2.29 -5.35 -9.85
N ALA A 271 1.64 -4.45 -10.59
CA ALA A 271 0.37 -4.75 -11.24
C ALA A 271 0.51 -5.89 -12.26
N LEU A 272 1.56 -5.83 -13.10
CA LEU A 272 1.84 -6.87 -14.08
C LEU A 272 2.20 -8.21 -13.43
N GLU A 273 3.04 -8.20 -12.39
CA GLU A 273 3.43 -9.41 -11.65
C GLU A 273 2.21 -10.06 -10.98
N ASN A 274 1.40 -9.26 -10.29
CA ASN A 274 0.21 -9.77 -9.60
C ASN A 274 -0.83 -10.37 -10.57
N LEU A 275 -0.92 -9.84 -11.79
CA LEU A 275 -1.81 -10.37 -12.84
C LEU A 275 -1.19 -11.53 -13.63
N GLY A 276 0.08 -11.87 -13.40
CA GLY A 276 0.80 -12.88 -14.18
C GLY A 276 1.03 -12.48 -15.64
N GLN A 277 1.12 -11.18 -15.92
CA GLN A 277 1.23 -10.60 -17.27
C GLN A 277 2.55 -9.87 -17.53
N ARG A 278 3.50 -9.91 -16.58
CA ARG A 278 4.80 -9.24 -16.73
C ARG A 278 5.55 -9.68 -17.99
N GLU A 279 5.63 -10.96 -18.28
CA GLU A 279 6.37 -11.43 -19.46
C GLU A 279 5.79 -10.93 -20.79
N ALA A 280 4.48 -10.69 -20.85
CA ALA A 280 3.80 -10.23 -22.05
C ALA A 280 3.99 -8.72 -22.28
N TYR A 281 3.87 -7.90 -21.22
CA TYR A 281 3.88 -6.43 -21.34
C TYR A 281 5.20 -5.77 -20.92
N LEU A 282 6.06 -6.48 -20.18
CA LEU A 282 7.37 -6.03 -19.74
C LEU A 282 8.39 -7.19 -19.74
N PRO A 283 8.72 -7.74 -20.93
CA PRO A 283 9.60 -8.90 -21.04
C PRO A 283 10.99 -8.65 -20.47
N ASP A 284 11.56 -7.45 -20.70
CA ASP A 284 12.87 -7.04 -20.20
C ASP A 284 12.75 -6.15 -18.94
N LEU A 285 12.44 -6.80 -17.81
CA LEU A 285 12.36 -6.12 -16.51
C LEU A 285 13.69 -5.45 -16.12
N ASN A 286 14.83 -6.07 -16.45
CA ASN A 286 16.15 -5.55 -16.08
C ASN A 286 16.45 -4.23 -16.76
N ALA A 287 16.25 -4.15 -18.09
CA ALA A 287 16.46 -2.91 -18.82
C ALA A 287 15.50 -1.80 -18.35
N PHE A 288 14.25 -2.15 -18.06
CA PHE A 288 13.29 -1.18 -17.52
C PHE A 288 13.72 -0.61 -16.16
N VAL A 289 14.13 -1.48 -15.22
CA VAL A 289 14.60 -1.04 -13.90
C VAL A 289 15.88 -0.22 -14.01
N GLU A 290 16.84 -0.62 -14.84
CA GLU A 290 18.07 0.15 -15.10
C GLU A 290 17.76 1.54 -15.66
N GLN A 291 16.83 1.63 -16.61
CA GLN A 291 16.41 2.89 -17.19
C GLN A 291 15.80 3.81 -16.14
N VAL A 292 14.85 3.31 -15.33
CA VAL A 292 14.14 4.14 -14.34
C VAL A 292 15.05 4.52 -13.17
N VAL A 293 15.78 3.57 -12.59
CA VAL A 293 16.72 3.84 -11.49
C VAL A 293 17.87 4.74 -11.96
N GLY A 294 18.30 4.58 -13.21
CA GLY A 294 19.31 5.42 -13.86
C GLY A 294 18.96 6.91 -13.94
N LEU A 295 17.72 7.31 -13.66
CA LEU A 295 17.30 8.73 -13.60
C LEU A 295 17.75 9.44 -12.32
N TRP A 296 18.22 8.71 -11.29
CA TRP A 296 18.61 9.32 -10.01
C TRP A 296 19.59 10.51 -10.11
N PRO A 297 20.58 10.55 -11.03
CA PRO A 297 21.52 11.68 -11.11
C PRO A 297 20.85 13.00 -11.47
N ASP A 298 19.77 12.96 -12.26
CA ASP A 298 19.07 14.15 -12.76
C ASP A 298 17.99 14.66 -11.80
N ILE A 299 17.73 13.91 -10.73
CA ILE A 299 16.70 14.25 -9.75
C ILE A 299 17.36 14.89 -8.52
N ASP A 300 16.92 16.09 -8.17
CA ASP A 300 17.28 16.78 -6.93
C ASP A 300 16.25 16.49 -5.81
N PRO A 301 16.53 15.58 -4.86
CA PRO A 301 15.60 15.28 -3.76
C PRO A 301 15.37 16.47 -2.80
N GLY A 302 16.17 17.53 -2.88
CA GLY A 302 15.98 18.75 -2.08
C GLY A 302 15.05 19.79 -2.71
N ARG A 303 14.60 19.58 -3.95
CA ARG A 303 13.86 20.58 -4.74
C ARG A 303 12.48 20.89 -4.18
N ASP A 304 11.71 19.86 -3.86
CA ASP A 304 10.42 19.98 -3.19
C ASP A 304 10.16 18.74 -2.31
N TYR A 305 9.18 18.84 -1.42
CA TYR A 305 8.88 17.77 -0.47
C TYR A 305 8.07 16.61 -1.08
N PHE A 306 7.48 16.80 -2.26
CA PHE A 306 6.48 15.91 -2.84
C PHE A 306 7.07 15.10 -4.00
N LEU A 307 7.06 15.63 -5.22
CA LEU A 307 7.46 14.90 -6.42
C LEU A 307 8.95 14.53 -6.39
N TYR A 308 9.81 15.46 -6.01
CA TYR A 308 11.25 15.23 -6.00
C TYR A 308 11.72 14.61 -4.68
N GLY A 309 11.20 15.06 -3.54
CA GLY A 309 11.65 14.65 -2.22
C GLY A 309 11.47 13.16 -1.91
N ILE A 310 10.47 12.49 -2.50
CA ILE A 310 10.21 11.06 -2.24
C ILE A 310 10.65 10.15 -3.40
N SER A 311 11.10 10.71 -4.52
CA SER A 311 11.48 9.96 -5.72
C SER A 311 12.55 8.89 -5.45
N TYR A 312 13.58 9.22 -4.66
CA TYR A 312 14.66 8.29 -4.33
C TYR A 312 14.14 7.08 -3.55
N ALA A 313 13.13 7.25 -2.70
CA ALA A 313 12.53 6.12 -2.00
C ALA A 313 11.84 5.16 -2.97
N TYR A 314 11.16 5.65 -4.00
CA TYR A 314 10.58 4.81 -5.04
C TYR A 314 11.63 4.11 -5.90
N LEU A 315 12.69 4.82 -6.30
CA LEU A 315 13.79 4.22 -7.06
C LEU A 315 14.47 3.10 -6.28
N ILE A 316 14.75 3.33 -4.99
CA ILE A 316 15.33 2.33 -4.10
C ILE A 316 14.39 1.13 -3.93
N GLN A 317 13.09 1.35 -3.70
CA GLN A 317 12.11 0.26 -3.58
C GLN A 317 11.99 -0.54 -4.88
N LEU A 318 11.98 0.12 -6.04
CA LEU A 318 11.95 -0.55 -7.34
C LEU A 318 13.17 -1.45 -7.52
N ALA A 319 14.37 -0.91 -7.28
CA ALA A 319 15.62 -1.67 -7.38
C ALA A 319 15.64 -2.86 -6.40
N TYR A 320 15.23 -2.63 -5.16
CA TYR A 320 15.20 -3.67 -4.14
C TYR A 320 14.23 -4.82 -4.49
N LEU A 321 12.99 -4.50 -4.84
CA LEU A 321 11.94 -5.49 -5.08
C LEU A 321 12.09 -6.23 -6.41
N SER A 322 12.77 -5.64 -7.38
CA SER A 322 13.13 -6.30 -8.64
C SER A 322 14.41 -7.13 -8.57
N GLY A 323 15.06 -7.21 -7.39
CA GLY A 323 16.32 -7.94 -7.21
C GLY A 323 17.55 -7.23 -7.78
N ARG A 324 17.45 -5.95 -8.14
CA ARG A 324 18.51 -5.09 -8.69
C ARG A 324 19.14 -4.17 -7.64
N VAL A 325 19.42 -4.74 -6.46
CA VAL A 325 20.04 -4.03 -5.33
C VAL A 325 21.40 -3.42 -5.73
N ASP A 326 22.07 -3.99 -6.73
CA ASP A 326 23.31 -3.47 -7.33
C ASP A 326 23.19 -2.03 -7.85
N LEU A 327 21.98 -1.58 -8.20
CA LEU A 327 21.72 -0.22 -8.67
C LEU A 327 21.61 0.80 -7.53
N ILE A 328 21.47 0.36 -6.29
CA ILE A 328 21.37 1.22 -5.11
C ILE A 328 22.80 1.58 -4.67
N THR A 329 23.27 2.77 -5.05
CA THR A 329 24.63 3.22 -4.74
C THR A 329 24.70 4.01 -3.43
N ASP A 330 25.86 4.00 -2.77
CA ASP A 330 26.09 4.84 -1.59
C ASP A 330 25.99 6.33 -1.93
N THR A 331 26.36 6.74 -3.14
CA THR A 331 26.20 8.13 -3.63
C THR A 331 24.73 8.54 -3.67
N MET A 332 23.86 7.66 -4.19
CA MET A 332 22.42 7.89 -4.25
C MET A 332 21.83 8.02 -2.83
N ILE A 333 22.20 7.10 -1.92
CA ILE A 333 21.76 7.16 -0.52
C ILE A 333 22.25 8.44 0.15
N ASN A 334 23.52 8.79 0.00
CA ASN A 334 24.12 9.99 0.60
C ASN A 334 23.41 11.27 0.12
N ARG A 335 23.08 11.36 -1.18
CA ARG A 335 22.33 12.49 -1.73
C ARG A 335 20.90 12.58 -1.18
N MET A 336 20.21 11.45 -0.99
CA MET A 336 18.90 11.43 -0.31
C MET A 336 19.01 11.91 1.14
N LEU A 337 20.01 11.44 1.88
CA LEU A 337 20.21 11.79 3.28
C LEU A 337 20.55 13.26 3.48
N GLY A 338 21.30 13.87 2.57
CA GLY A 338 21.68 15.29 2.60
C GLY A 338 20.58 16.28 2.22
N ALA A 339 19.49 15.80 1.62
CA ALA A 339 18.52 16.66 0.93
C ALA A 339 17.61 17.49 1.86
N PHE A 340 17.37 17.06 3.10
CA PHE A 340 16.32 17.66 3.95
C PHE A 340 16.59 19.12 4.29
N ARG A 341 17.86 19.55 4.36
CA ARG A 341 18.21 20.96 4.61
C ARG A 341 17.74 21.90 3.50
N SER A 342 17.71 21.42 2.26
CA SER A 342 17.28 22.21 1.11
C SER A 342 15.79 22.56 1.14
N LEU A 343 14.98 21.78 1.89
CA LEU A 343 13.55 22.04 2.05
C LEU A 343 13.26 23.28 2.93
N GLU A 344 14.27 23.87 3.58
CA GLU A 344 14.08 25.05 4.42
C GLU A 344 13.80 26.35 3.64
N VAL A 345 14.02 26.33 2.32
CA VAL A 345 13.93 27.51 1.46
C VAL A 345 12.52 28.10 1.43
N THR A 346 11.48 27.26 1.43
CA THR A 346 10.08 27.71 1.36
C THR A 346 9.31 27.36 2.64
N PRO A 347 8.27 28.14 3.00
CA PRO A 347 7.37 27.78 4.10
C PRO A 347 6.75 26.39 3.95
N GLU A 348 6.34 26.05 2.73
CA GLU A 348 5.75 24.75 2.41
C GLU A 348 6.77 23.63 2.62
N GLY A 349 8.02 23.80 2.16
CA GLY A 349 9.08 22.84 2.37
C GLY A 349 9.39 22.63 3.86
N ARG A 350 9.48 23.72 4.65
CA ARG A 350 9.70 23.64 6.10
C ARG A 350 8.61 22.85 6.81
N ALA A 351 7.34 23.14 6.51
CA ALA A 351 6.21 22.45 7.13
C ALA A 351 6.06 20.99 6.68
N ASN A 352 6.64 20.61 5.54
CA ASN A 352 6.49 19.27 4.96
C ASN A 352 7.76 18.42 4.94
N ARG A 353 8.92 18.91 5.41
CA ARG A 353 10.17 18.10 5.49
C ARG A 353 10.01 16.74 6.20
N PRO A 354 9.10 16.52 7.18
CA PRO A 354 8.92 15.19 7.76
C PRO A 354 8.40 14.17 6.74
N TYR A 355 7.74 14.62 5.67
CA TYR A 355 7.16 13.76 4.65
C TYR A 355 8.24 12.97 3.87
N PRO A 356 9.18 13.60 3.14
CA PRO A 356 10.25 12.85 2.48
C PRO A 356 11.19 12.14 3.46
N PHE A 357 11.37 12.69 4.66
CA PHE A 357 12.10 12.00 5.73
C PHE A 357 11.46 10.66 6.10
N SER A 358 10.12 10.60 6.20
CA SER A 358 9.37 9.37 6.52
C SER A 358 9.56 8.29 5.46
N TYR A 359 9.59 8.69 4.18
CA TYR A 359 9.86 7.79 3.07
C TYR A 359 11.28 7.24 3.12
N ALA A 360 12.27 8.11 3.35
CA ALA A 360 13.67 7.71 3.52
C ALA A 360 13.84 6.74 4.71
N LEU A 361 13.20 7.02 5.85
CA LEU A 361 13.24 6.15 7.02
C LEU A 361 12.68 4.76 6.72
N ASN A 362 11.51 4.69 6.09
CA ASN A 362 10.89 3.42 5.75
C ASN A 362 11.75 2.60 4.78
N VAL A 363 12.20 3.21 3.68
CA VAL A 363 12.96 2.46 2.66
C VAL A 363 14.34 2.05 3.16
N LEU A 364 15.06 2.92 3.87
CA LEU A 364 16.38 2.56 4.41
C LEU A 364 16.27 1.50 5.48
N THR A 365 15.23 1.54 6.32
CA THR A 365 15.00 0.48 7.29
C THR A 365 14.67 -0.85 6.60
N GLU A 366 13.93 -0.83 5.50
CA GLU A 366 13.67 -2.04 4.71
C GLU A 366 14.95 -2.66 4.14
N LEU A 367 15.95 -1.84 3.82
CA LEU A 367 17.29 -2.29 3.44
C LEU A 367 18.19 -2.67 4.63
N GLY A 368 17.73 -2.55 5.87
CA GLY A 368 18.56 -2.72 7.06
C GLY A 368 19.62 -1.62 7.25
N ARG A 369 19.41 -0.45 6.64
CA ARG A 369 20.30 0.73 6.63
C ARG A 369 19.67 1.95 7.33
N GLY A 370 18.64 1.74 8.15
CA GLY A 370 17.92 2.82 8.84
C GLY A 370 18.80 3.62 9.82
N ASP A 371 19.88 3.00 10.32
CA ASP A 371 20.90 3.62 11.18
C ASP A 371 21.62 4.80 10.51
N LEU A 372 21.65 4.86 9.17
CA LEU A 372 22.24 5.98 8.45
C LEU A 372 21.56 7.32 8.75
N LEU A 373 20.26 7.33 9.04
CA LEU A 373 19.55 8.56 9.44
C LEU A 373 19.95 9.05 10.82
N HIS A 374 20.57 8.20 11.65
CA HIS A 374 21.05 8.52 13.00
C HIS A 374 22.55 8.79 13.04
N THR A 375 23.26 8.62 11.92
CA THR A 375 24.69 8.85 11.82
C THR A 375 24.98 10.32 11.45
N PRO A 376 26.01 10.96 12.03
CA PRO A 376 26.48 12.28 11.61
C PRO A 376 26.65 12.40 10.09
N HIS A 377 26.17 13.50 9.52
CA HIS A 377 26.26 13.75 8.08
C HIS A 377 26.75 15.19 7.79
N PRO A 378 27.65 15.39 6.80
CA PRO A 378 28.28 16.69 6.54
C PRO A 378 27.29 17.83 6.29
N ASP A 379 26.18 17.53 5.61
CA ASP A 379 25.15 18.54 5.29
C ASP A 379 24.40 19.07 6.51
N TYR A 380 24.58 18.48 7.69
CA TYR A 380 23.94 18.91 8.95
C TYR A 380 24.95 19.30 10.02
N ASP A 381 26.11 19.82 9.63
CA ASP A 381 27.14 20.35 10.54
C ASP A 381 27.62 19.29 11.57
N GLY A 382 27.75 18.03 11.11
CA GLY A 382 28.15 16.90 11.95
C GLY A 382 27.02 16.31 12.81
N ARG A 383 25.79 16.78 12.63
CA ARG A 383 24.59 16.17 13.25
C ARG A 383 23.99 15.10 12.36
N SER A 384 23.14 14.26 12.92
CA SER A 384 22.41 13.26 12.14
C SER A 384 21.20 13.87 11.42
N PRO A 385 20.83 13.38 10.23
CA PRO A 385 19.61 13.80 9.55
C PRO A 385 18.37 13.71 10.45
N TYR A 386 18.24 12.64 11.23
CA TYR A 386 17.17 12.44 12.21
C TYR A 386 17.12 13.58 13.23
N SER A 387 18.23 13.82 13.94
CA SER A 387 18.27 14.88 14.95
C SER A 387 17.97 16.25 14.35
N TRP A 388 18.44 16.50 13.14
CA TRP A 388 18.28 17.77 12.45
C TRP A 388 16.81 18.04 12.09
N VAL A 389 16.09 17.02 11.59
CA VAL A 389 14.66 17.13 11.24
C VAL A 389 13.80 17.28 12.50
N ILE A 390 14.04 16.45 13.52
CA ILE A 390 13.23 16.45 14.74
C ILE A 390 13.36 17.77 15.51
N GLU A 391 14.56 18.32 15.64
CA GLU A 391 14.76 19.60 16.35
C GLU A 391 14.19 20.82 15.62
N ARG A 392 13.75 20.66 14.37
CA ARG A 392 13.13 21.75 13.61
C ARG A 392 11.62 21.71 13.62
N LEU A 393 11.02 20.60 14.09
CA LEU A 393 9.58 20.52 14.24
C LEU A 393 9.07 21.68 15.09
N SER A 394 7.99 22.30 14.65
CA SER A 394 7.40 23.42 15.39
C SER A 394 6.89 22.96 16.77
N ASP A 395 6.82 23.89 17.72
CA ASP A 395 6.30 23.62 19.06
C ASP A 395 4.91 22.97 19.01
N GLY A 396 4.82 21.72 19.47
CA GLY A 396 3.59 20.94 19.44
C GLY A 396 3.10 20.57 18.03
N GLY A 397 3.96 20.67 17.01
CA GLY A 397 3.64 20.31 15.63
C GLY A 397 2.61 21.22 14.95
N ARG A 398 2.52 22.49 15.37
CA ARG A 398 1.50 23.43 14.87
C ARG A 398 1.63 23.77 13.38
N GLU A 399 2.85 23.92 12.88
CA GLU A 399 3.10 24.26 11.47
C GLU A 399 2.93 23.03 10.55
N GLU A 400 3.43 21.88 10.99
CA GLU A 400 3.29 20.63 10.27
C GLU A 400 1.83 20.12 10.32
N GLY A 401 1.17 20.26 11.47
CA GLY A 401 -0.23 19.91 11.68
C GLY A 401 -0.52 18.44 11.35
N GLY A 402 -1.57 18.21 10.57
CA GLY A 402 -2.00 16.88 10.15
C GLY A 402 -0.96 16.12 9.31
N ARG A 403 0.15 16.74 8.89
CA ARG A 403 1.20 16.11 8.05
C ARG A 403 2.16 15.23 8.86
N LEU A 404 2.19 15.37 10.18
CA LEU A 404 3.05 14.55 11.05
C LEU A 404 2.64 13.08 11.09
N TYR A 405 1.41 12.74 10.70
CA TYR A 405 0.95 11.35 10.71
C TYR A 405 1.90 10.39 9.98
N MET A 406 2.48 10.81 8.85
CA MET A 406 3.42 9.98 8.10
C MET A 406 4.71 9.71 8.87
N LEU A 407 5.19 10.71 9.61
CA LEU A 407 6.35 10.56 10.49
C LEU A 407 6.03 9.59 11.61
N ASP A 408 4.88 9.74 12.26
CA ASP A 408 4.44 8.84 13.33
C ASP A 408 4.36 7.39 12.83
N HIS A 409 3.76 7.17 11.65
CA HIS A 409 3.69 5.86 11.01
C HIS A 409 5.07 5.28 10.69
N ALA A 410 5.99 6.09 10.14
CA ALA A 410 7.35 5.65 9.82
C ALA A 410 8.15 5.30 11.08
N LEU A 411 8.02 6.09 12.14
CA LEU A 411 8.67 5.84 13.43
C LEU A 411 8.14 4.57 14.10
N ILE A 412 6.83 4.35 14.10
CA ILE A 412 6.22 3.12 14.59
C ILE A 412 6.72 1.93 13.76
N SER A 413 6.66 2.01 12.42
CA SER A 413 7.16 0.97 11.51
C SER A 413 8.62 0.62 11.80
N TRP A 414 9.48 1.63 11.97
CA TRP A 414 10.89 1.45 12.31
C TRP A 414 11.06 0.76 13.68
N ALA A 415 10.38 1.25 14.71
CA ALA A 415 10.44 0.69 16.06
C ALA A 415 10.00 -0.78 16.12
N LEU A 416 9.05 -1.17 15.27
CA LEU A 416 8.62 -2.56 15.14
C LEU A 416 9.68 -3.44 14.49
N ARG A 417 10.41 -2.94 13.48
CA ARG A 417 11.50 -3.67 12.79
C ARG A 417 12.76 -3.84 13.65
N LEU A 418 13.02 -2.92 14.58
CA LEU A 418 14.16 -3.02 15.51
C LEU A 418 14.01 -4.13 16.56
N ARG A 419 12.86 -4.82 16.61
CA ARG A 419 12.63 -5.91 17.54
C ARG A 419 13.47 -7.12 17.16
N ALA A 420 14.18 -7.68 18.13
CA ALA A 420 14.90 -8.93 17.92
C ALA A 420 13.90 -10.02 17.49
N PRO A 421 14.18 -10.78 16.41
CA PRO A 421 13.35 -11.91 16.06
C PRO A 421 13.35 -12.90 17.22
N ASN A 422 12.16 -13.37 17.54
CA ASN A 422 11.92 -14.28 18.64
C ASN A 422 12.83 -15.52 18.52
N ARG A 423 13.83 -15.66 19.39
CA ARG A 423 14.61 -16.89 19.54
C ARG A 423 13.75 -17.96 20.23
N GLY A 424 12.74 -18.44 19.52
CA GLY A 424 11.65 -19.25 20.05
C GLY A 424 11.44 -20.57 19.31
N ARG A 425 12.50 -21.17 18.74
CA ARG A 425 12.51 -22.58 18.30
C ARG A 425 13.91 -23.06 17.95
N GLU A 426 14.84 -23.01 18.92
CA GLU A 426 15.86 -24.06 18.92
C GLU A 426 15.12 -25.37 19.17
N ARG A 427 15.05 -26.19 18.12
CA ARG A 427 14.60 -27.58 18.19
C ARG A 427 15.35 -28.23 19.34
N ARG A 428 14.66 -28.50 20.45
CA ARG A 428 15.09 -29.55 21.38
C ARG A 428 15.15 -30.83 20.57
N THR A 429 16.35 -31.22 20.18
CA THR A 429 16.64 -32.59 19.75
C THR A 429 16.20 -33.50 20.90
N PRO A 430 15.34 -34.50 20.65
CA PRO A 430 15.05 -35.50 21.66
C PRO A 430 16.35 -36.27 21.92
N ARG A 431 16.73 -36.35 23.21
CA ARG A 431 17.63 -37.39 23.70
C ARG A 431 16.81 -38.58 24.14
#